data_AF-A0A7X5N2H3-F1
#
_entry.id   AF-A0A7X5N2H3-F1
#
_cell.length_a   1.000
_cell.length_b   1.000
_cell.length_c   1.000
_cell.angle_alpha   90.00
_cell.angle_beta   90.00
_cell.angle_gamma   90.00
#
_symmetry.space_group_name_H-M   'P 1'
#
loop_
_entity.id
_entity.type
_entity.pdbx_description
1 polymer ?
#
loop_
_entity_poly.entity_id
_entity_poly.type
_entity_poly.pdbx_seq_one_letter_code
_entity_poly.pdbx_strand_id
1 'polypeptide(L)'
;MQIQIQTDKHVPHDPSVVQHVEKTCSAQLAHFANDITRVEVHLRDENGQRGGAADRTCSIEAHVAGLPPIAATNSAETTASAVTGAARKLRTAIEHARGKQHAKATT
;
A
#
# COMPACT_ATOMS: atom_id res chain seq x y z
N MET A 1 -0.06 -6.39 -12.49
CA MET A 1 -0.44 -5.89 -11.14
C MET A 1 -1.90 -6.20 -10.82
N GLN A 2 -2.16 -7.17 -9.95
CA GLN A 2 -3.48 -7.42 -9.35
C GLN A 2 -3.56 -6.72 -7.97
N ILE A 3 -4.64 -6.01 -7.67
CA ILE A 3 -4.84 -5.34 -6.37
C ILE A 3 -5.91 -6.10 -5.58
N GLN A 4 -5.61 -6.46 -4.33
CA GLN A 4 -6.52 -7.11 -3.39
C GLN A 4 -6.70 -6.19 -2.19
N ILE A 5 -7.96 -5.94 -1.81
CA ILE A 5 -8.32 -4.98 -0.78
C ILE A 5 -9.09 -5.72 0.32
N GLN A 6 -8.52 -5.70 1.52
CA GLN A 6 -9.07 -6.29 2.72
C GLN A 6 -9.36 -5.18 3.72
N THR A 7 -10.60 -5.14 4.19
CA THR A 7 -11.04 -4.20 5.22
C THR A 7 -11.35 -4.95 6.51
N ASP A 8 -11.11 -4.33 7.66
CA ASP A 8 -11.64 -4.86 8.92
C ASP A 8 -13.18 -4.74 8.99
N LYS A 9 -13.77 -5.31 10.04
CA LYS A 9 -15.24 -5.32 10.23
C LYS A 9 -15.86 -3.93 10.46
N HIS A 10 -15.05 -2.89 10.66
CA HIS A 10 -15.48 -1.53 10.97
C HIS A 10 -15.33 -0.57 9.79
N VAL A 11 -14.59 -0.95 8.74
CA VAL A 11 -14.51 -0.19 7.49
C VAL A 11 -15.53 -0.76 6.50
N PRO A 12 -16.60 -0.01 6.17
CA PRO A 12 -17.53 -0.43 5.12
C PRO A 12 -16.78 -0.67 3.82
N HIS A 13 -17.15 -1.71 3.06
CA HIS A 13 -16.76 -1.84 1.66
C HIS A 13 -17.47 -0.77 0.83
N ASP A 14 -17.03 0.48 1.02
CA ASP A 14 -17.49 1.64 0.28
C ASP A 14 -16.81 1.64 -1.10
N PRO A 15 -17.58 1.65 -2.20
CA PRO A 15 -17.03 1.71 -3.56
C PRO A 15 -16.05 2.87 -3.78
N SER A 16 -16.24 4.00 -3.09
CA SER A 16 -15.34 5.16 -3.18
C SER A 16 -13.96 4.87 -2.57
N VAL A 17 -13.90 4.06 -1.50
CA VAL A 17 -12.64 3.63 -0.87
C VAL A 17 -11.90 2.68 -1.80
N VAL A 18 -12.61 1.70 -2.37
CA VAL A 18 -12.05 0.76 -3.35
C VAL A 18 -11.44 1.50 -4.53
N GLN A 19 -12.22 2.42 -5.14
CA GLN A 19 -11.77 3.21 -6.27
C GLN A 19 -10.55 4.08 -5.92
N HIS A 20 -10.54 4.69 -4.73
CA HIS A 20 -9.40 5.49 -4.26
C HIS A 20 -8.15 4.63 -4.12
N VAL A 21 -8.26 3.45 -3.49
CA VAL A 21 -7.13 2.51 -3.32
C VAL A 21 -6.57 2.09 -4.67
N GLU A 22 -7.42 1.66 -5.61
CA GLU A 22 -6.99 1.24 -6.94
C GLU A 22 -6.28 2.36 -7.70
N LYS A 23 -6.87 3.56 -7.71
CA LYS A 23 -6.31 4.73 -8.39
C LYS A 23 -4.96 5.13 -7.78
N THR A 24 -4.88 5.19 -6.45
CA THR A 24 -3.66 5.57 -5.75
C THR A 24 -2.55 4.55 -5.95
N CYS A 25 -2.83 3.26 -5.79
CA CYS A 25 -1.84 2.20 -6.00
C CYS A 25 -1.35 2.20 -7.45
N SER A 26 -2.28 2.28 -8.42
CA SER A 26 -1.94 2.32 -9.84
C SER A 26 -1.05 3.51 -10.19
N ALA A 27 -1.36 4.70 -9.67
CA ALA A 27 -0.56 5.89 -9.92
C ALA A 27 0.80 5.84 -9.24
N GLN A 28 0.88 5.41 -7.96
CA GLN A 28 2.14 5.40 -7.22
C GLN A 28 3.08 4.27 -7.66
N LEU A 29 2.54 3.15 -8.15
CA LEU A 29 3.32 1.96 -8.52
C LEU A 29 3.43 1.76 -10.05
N ALA A 30 2.98 2.73 -10.86
CA ALA A 30 2.96 2.65 -12.31
C ALA A 30 4.31 2.22 -12.92
N HIS A 31 5.42 2.78 -12.41
CA HIS A 31 6.78 2.45 -12.85
C HIS A 31 7.17 0.98 -12.65
N PHE A 32 6.50 0.28 -11.75
CA PHE A 32 6.77 -1.10 -11.36
C PHE A 32 5.66 -2.06 -11.79
N ALA A 33 4.60 -1.58 -12.45
CA ALA A 33 3.37 -2.33 -12.65
C ALA A 33 3.55 -3.65 -13.44
N ASN A 34 4.55 -3.71 -14.33
CA ASN A 34 4.91 -4.91 -15.09
C ASN A 34 5.62 -5.96 -14.24
N ASP A 35 6.36 -5.53 -13.21
CA ASP A 35 7.12 -6.40 -12.32
C ASP A 35 6.31 -6.81 -11.08
N ILE A 36 5.25 -6.05 -10.75
CA ILE A 36 4.35 -6.34 -9.64
C ILE A 36 3.30 -7.35 -10.07
N THR A 37 3.33 -8.53 -9.43
CA THR A 37 2.33 -9.58 -9.64
C THR A 37 1.08 -9.31 -8.80
N ARG A 38 1.25 -8.84 -7.56
CA ARG A 38 0.16 -8.58 -6.62
C ARG A 38 0.46 -7.44 -5.67
N VAL A 39 -0.58 -6.69 -5.31
CA VAL A 39 -0.60 -5.69 -4.23
C VAL A 39 -1.72 -6.07 -3.27
N GLU A 40 -1.40 -6.26 -2.00
CA GLU A 40 -2.37 -6.47 -0.93
C GLU A 40 -2.50 -5.20 -0.10
N VAL A 41 -3.74 -4.76 0.14
CA VAL A 41 -4.05 -3.55 0.91
C VAL A 41 -4.96 -3.94 2.06
N HIS A 42 -4.48 -3.71 3.28
CA HIS A 42 -5.25 -3.91 4.51
C HIS A 42 -5.60 -2.56 5.13
N LEU A 43 -6.90 -2.28 5.23
CA LEU A 43 -7.43 -1.08 5.86
C LEU A 43 -8.03 -1.41 7.22
N ARG A 44 -7.62 -0.66 8.23
CA ARG A 44 -8.09 -0.81 9.61
C ARG A 44 -8.56 0.52 10.16
N ASP A 45 -9.68 0.51 10.88
CA ASP A 45 -10.13 1.59 11.74
C ASP A 45 -9.81 1.18 13.19
N GLU A 46 -8.83 1.83 13.81
CA GLU A 46 -8.33 1.44 15.14
C GLU A 46 -9.29 1.85 16.27
N ASN A 47 -10.23 2.77 16.01
CA ASN A 47 -11.01 3.44 17.05
C ASN A 47 -12.53 3.33 16.93
N GLY A 48 -13.08 2.87 15.80
CA GLY A 48 -14.54 2.74 15.65
C GLY A 48 -15.24 4.09 15.92
N GLN A 49 -16.16 4.15 16.89
CA GLN A 49 -16.87 5.38 17.26
C GLN A 49 -16.14 6.31 18.25
N ARG A 50 -14.98 5.92 18.81
CA ARG A 50 -14.27 6.74 19.80
C ARG A 50 -13.20 7.59 19.12
N GLY A 51 -13.53 8.82 18.73
CA GLY A 51 -12.59 9.72 18.07
C GLY A 51 -11.27 9.90 18.83
N GLY A 52 -10.15 9.89 18.09
CA GLY A 52 -8.79 10.06 18.59
C GLY A 52 -7.84 10.59 17.49
N ALA A 53 -6.54 10.70 17.78
CA ALA A 53 -5.54 11.09 16.78
C ALA A 53 -5.11 9.86 15.95
N ALA A 54 -5.09 10.03 14.62
CA ALA A 54 -4.74 9.02 13.61
C ALA A 54 -5.50 7.69 13.72
N ASP A 55 -6.82 7.76 13.55
CA ASP A 55 -7.74 6.64 13.76
C ASP A 55 -7.72 5.55 12.66
N ARG A 56 -6.98 5.77 11.56
CA ARG A 56 -7.01 4.89 10.39
C ARG A 56 -5.63 4.47 9.94
N THR A 57 -5.45 3.16 9.80
CA THR A 57 -4.19 2.53 9.40
C THR A 57 -4.36 1.82 8.06
N CYS A 58 -3.43 2.05 7.14
CA CYS A 58 -3.30 1.31 5.89
C CYS A 58 -1.97 0.56 5.90
N SER A 59 -2.02 -0.76 5.80
CA SER A 59 -0.86 -1.60 5.48
C SER A 59 -0.96 -2.04 4.03
N ILE A 60 0.15 -1.95 3.29
CA ILE A 60 0.22 -2.31 1.89
C ILE A 60 1.44 -3.18 1.65
N GLU A 61 1.28 -4.29 0.92
CA GLU A 61 2.35 -5.19 0.53
C GLU A 61 2.37 -5.36 -0.99
N ALA A 62 3.54 -5.26 -1.62
CA ALA A 62 3.73 -5.61 -3.02
C ALA A 62 4.59 -6.87 -3.16
N HIS A 63 4.11 -7.76 -4.02
CA HIS A 63 4.88 -8.88 -4.55
C HIS A 63 5.48 -8.46 -5.88
N VAL A 64 6.78 -8.17 -5.86
CA VAL A 64 7.57 -7.82 -7.05
C VAL A 64 8.36 -9.04 -7.49
N ALA A 65 8.32 -9.37 -8.77
CA ALA A 65 9.04 -10.52 -9.32
C ALA A 65 10.54 -10.43 -9.01
N GLY A 66 11.12 -11.53 -8.51
CA GLY A 66 12.54 -11.60 -8.17
C GLY A 66 12.94 -10.86 -6.88
N LEU A 67 11.99 -10.35 -6.11
CA LEU A 67 12.21 -9.72 -4.81
C LEU A 67 11.40 -10.43 -3.70
N PRO A 68 11.86 -10.41 -2.44
CA PRO A 68 10.97 -10.73 -1.32
C PRO A 68 9.80 -9.73 -1.27
N PRO A 69 8.65 -10.10 -0.68
CA PRO A 69 7.55 -9.16 -0.48
C PRO A 69 7.99 -7.89 0.25
N ILE A 70 7.48 -6.75 -0.20
CA ILE A 70 7.83 -5.44 0.35
C ILE A 70 6.58 -4.82 0.93
N ALA A 71 6.60 -4.54 2.23
CA ALA A 71 5.47 -3.97 2.96
C ALA A 71 5.76 -2.56 3.46
N ALA A 72 4.72 -1.74 3.53
CA ALA A 72 4.74 -0.44 4.15
C ALA A 72 3.43 -0.18 4.91
N THR A 73 3.51 0.63 5.97
CA THR A 73 2.34 1.00 6.76
C THR A 73 2.30 2.51 6.98
N ASN A 74 1.10 3.07 6.98
CA ASN A 74 0.86 4.46 7.32
C ASN A 74 -0.46 4.63 8.08
N SER A 75 -0.43 5.47 9.11
CA SER A 75 -1.62 5.87 9.87
C SER A 75 -1.91 7.35 9.62
N ALA A 76 -3.18 7.72 9.56
CA ALA A 76 -3.65 9.08 9.31
C ALA A 76 -5.07 9.29 9.83
N GLU A 77 -5.55 10.53 9.79
CA GLU A 77 -6.93 10.90 10.19
C GLU A 77 -7.99 10.31 9.24
N THR A 78 -7.66 10.14 7.96
CA THR A 78 -8.57 9.63 6.93
C THR A 78 -8.02 8.41 6.21
N THR A 79 -8.90 7.52 5.74
CA THR A 79 -8.52 6.32 4.96
C THR A 79 -7.73 6.73 3.72
N ALA A 80 -8.17 7.80 3.04
CA ALA A 80 -7.53 8.30 1.83
C ALA A 80 -6.07 8.76 2.08
N SER A 81 -5.84 9.46 3.19
CA SER A 81 -4.50 9.89 3.61
C SER A 81 -3.63 8.70 4.04
N ALA A 82 -4.21 7.74 4.77
CA ALA A 82 -3.52 6.52 5.17
C ALA A 82 -3.02 5.73 3.94
N VAL A 83 -3.91 5.49 2.97
CA VAL A 83 -3.61 4.82 1.70
C VAL A 83 -2.53 5.56 0.91
N THR A 84 -2.67 6.87 0.75
CA THR A 84 -1.71 7.69 -0.01
C THR A 84 -0.32 7.64 0.62
N GLY A 85 -0.23 7.76 1.94
CA GLY A 85 1.04 7.67 2.66
C GLY A 85 1.67 6.28 2.56
N ALA A 86 0.87 5.22 2.69
CA ALA A 86 1.35 3.84 2.59
C ALA A 86 1.87 3.53 1.18
N ALA A 87 1.13 3.90 0.13
CA ALA A 87 1.53 3.70 -1.27
C ALA A 87 2.81 4.48 -1.64
N ARG A 88 2.98 5.71 -1.13
CA ARG A 88 4.23 6.49 -1.30
C ARG A 88 5.42 5.79 -0.65
N LYS A 89 5.26 5.34 0.60
CA LYS A 89 6.31 4.60 1.33
C LYS A 89 6.69 3.31 0.61
N LEU A 90 5.69 2.57 0.12
CA LEU A 90 5.92 1.34 -0.63
C LEU A 90 6.68 1.59 -1.92
N ARG A 91 6.32 2.61 -2.70
CA ARG A 91 7.06 3.00 -3.91
C ARG A 91 8.54 3.20 -3.61
N THR A 92 8.85 4.01 -2.60
CA THR A 92 10.23 4.28 -2.19
C THR A 92 10.95 3.01 -1.71
N ALA A 93 10.26 2.13 -0.98
CA ALA A 93 10.84 0.85 -0.57
C ALA A 93 11.20 -0.05 -1.76
N ILE A 94 10.35 -0.10 -2.80
CA ILE A 94 10.62 -0.84 -4.04
C ILE A 94 11.81 -0.22 -4.80
N GLU A 95 11.85 1.11 -4.93
CA GLU A 95 12.99 1.83 -5.54
C GLU A 95 14.32 1.45 -4.87
N HIS A 96 14.37 1.47 -3.54
CA HIS A 96 15.56 1.08 -2.79
C HIS A 96 15.91 -0.39 -2.95
N ALA A 97 14.92 -1.29 -2.96
CA ALA A 97 15.15 -2.73 -3.12
C ALA A 97 15.76 -3.06 -4.49
N ARG A 98 15.22 -2.48 -5.57
CA ARG A 98 15.75 -2.65 -6.93
C ARG A 98 17.14 -2.03 -7.09
N GLY A 99 17.39 -0.88 -6.46
CA GLY A 99 18.73 -0.27 -6.45
C GLY A 99 19.79 -1.18 -5.81
N LYS A 100 19.45 -1.84 -4.69
CA LYS A 100 20.34 -2.82 -4.03
C LYS A 100 20.58 -4.07 -4.89
N GLN A 101 19.58 -4.55 -5.63
CA GLN A 101 19.76 -5.69 -6.55
C GLN A 101 20.71 -5.37 -7.70
N HIS A 102 20.57 -4.22 -8.34
CA HIS A 102 21.48 -3.80 -9.41
C HIS A 102 22.93 -3.65 -8.92
N ALA A 103 23.15 -3.12 -7.71
CA ALA A 103 24.49 -3.02 -7.13
C ALA A 103 25.13 -4.41 -6.92
N LYS A 104 24.36 -5.39 -6.45
CA LYS A 104 24.83 -6.77 -6.24
C LYS A 104 25.11 -7.54 -7.53
N ALA A 105 24.38 -7.27 -8.61
CA ALA A 105 24.57 -7.96 -9.89
C ALA A 105 25.79 -7.47 -10.68
N THR A 106 26.34 -6.30 -10.32
CA THR A 106 27.47 -5.66 -11.02
C THR A 106 28.82 -5.86 -10.30
N THR A 107 28.85 -6.61 -9.19
CA THR A 107 30.05 -6.92 -8.41
C THR A 107 30.38 -8.40 -8.51
#